data_AF-A0A957QAA8-F1
#
_entry.id   AF-A0A957QAA8-F1
#
_cell.length_a   1.000
_cell.length_b   1.000
_cell.length_c   1.000
_cell.angle_alpha   90.00
_cell.angle_beta   90.00
_cell.angle_gamma   90.00
#
_symmetry.space_group_name_H-M   'P 1'
#
loop_
_entity.id
_entity.type
_entity.pdbx_description
1 polymer ?
#
loop_
_entity_poly.entity_id
_entity_poly.type
_entity_poly.pdbx_seq_one_letter_code
_entity_poly.pdbx_strand_id
1 'polypeptide(L)'
;FATRPKGPRVDITTLAATLNQYISSGDLVLPGDALGSDPIQRQFDAFLDDGELRIRQVTAPTVSADNVSVTGIADNLIVDGAQVHARFNLVGDEAALLLSIAPSADWTLVKSFPPLGDTFVSELPMRNPTLTLASHKLTDAAGDDVDPGLSLAATLPMTGPAADVAWLVGDAGELKLRGVIERKDEGTDLAFYARYDKPVPLGFFDLNGVTFGVLAAIAKEDNAVAAVFDFATAIDFGGRTPLRVPLRGSYFVEAKQLQLEADLNQALAAGLYEFDALVDGADLGSVLPDTLAVADQVTLSWLVLDVDVAAKRLNSVRLALSSTQPWTLIDDVLAVEALSLAFRLDDPQGARELSATLMGVVGIG
;
A
#
# COMPACT_ATOMS: atom_id res chain seq x y z
N PHE A 1 -11.10 -6.16 40.34
CA PHE A 1 -10.68 -7.00 39.20
C PHE A 1 -10.53 -8.43 39.69
N ALA A 2 -11.55 -9.26 39.46
CA ALA A 2 -11.46 -10.69 39.77
C ALA A 2 -10.56 -11.34 38.70
N THR A 3 -9.43 -11.90 39.11
CA THR A 3 -8.57 -12.72 38.26
C THR A 3 -9.37 -13.92 37.78
N ARG A 4 -9.62 -14.03 36.46
CA ARG A 4 -10.11 -15.29 35.86
C ARG A 4 -9.19 -16.42 36.33
N PRO A 5 -9.72 -17.57 36.81
CA PRO A 5 -8.88 -18.70 37.17
C PRO A 5 -8.05 -19.10 35.94
N LYS A 6 -6.73 -19.25 36.12
CA LYS A 6 -5.85 -19.80 35.08
C LYS A 6 -6.40 -21.18 34.74
N GLY A 7 -6.92 -21.33 33.52
CA GLY A 7 -7.30 -22.63 32.97
C GLY A 7 -6.11 -23.59 32.96
N PRO A 8 -6.34 -24.90 32.77
CA PRO A 8 -5.27 -25.87 32.60
C PRO A 8 -4.29 -25.39 31.53
N ARG A 9 -2.99 -25.50 31.81
CA ARG A 9 -1.92 -25.07 30.91
C ARG A 9 -1.98 -25.90 29.63
N VAL A 10 -2.20 -25.25 28.48
CA VAL A 10 -2.22 -25.93 27.19
C VAL A 10 -0.78 -26.30 26.83
N ASP A 11 -0.53 -27.58 26.59
CA ASP A 11 0.71 -28.07 25.99
C ASP A 11 0.45 -28.66 24.59
N ILE A 12 1.51 -28.93 23.83
CA ILE A 12 1.38 -29.47 22.45
C ILE A 12 0.67 -30.81 22.42
N THR A 13 0.83 -31.64 23.45
CA THR A 13 0.13 -32.93 23.58
C THR A 13 -1.38 -32.73 23.73
N THR A 14 -1.79 -31.78 24.56
CA THR A 14 -3.19 -31.40 24.79
C THR A 14 -3.77 -30.79 23.52
N LEU A 15 -3.03 -29.91 22.84
CA LEU A 15 -3.42 -29.33 21.55
C LEU A 15 -3.67 -30.42 20.50
N ALA A 16 -2.76 -31.38 20.37
CA ALA A 16 -2.92 -32.52 19.45
C ALA A 16 -4.12 -33.39 19.82
N ALA A 17 -4.33 -33.66 21.11
CA ALA A 17 -5.47 -34.44 21.59
C ALA A 17 -6.80 -33.74 21.29
N THR A 18 -6.89 -32.43 21.51
CA THR A 18 -8.08 -31.63 21.19
C THR A 18 -8.33 -31.63 19.68
N LEU A 19 -7.32 -31.35 18.84
CA LEU A 19 -7.48 -31.37 17.38
C LEU A 19 -7.99 -32.72 16.87
N ASN A 20 -7.47 -33.84 17.40
CA ASN A 20 -7.93 -35.17 17.02
C ASN A 20 -9.40 -35.46 17.37
N GLN A 21 -9.97 -34.80 18.39
CA GLN A 21 -11.41 -34.94 18.71
C GLN A 21 -12.31 -34.33 17.64
N TYR A 22 -11.79 -33.36 16.89
CA TYR A 22 -12.49 -32.67 15.81
C TYR A 22 -12.18 -33.26 14.42
N ILE A 23 -11.38 -34.33 14.36
CA ILE A 23 -11.11 -35.07 13.13
C ILE A 23 -11.98 -36.33 13.11
N SER A 24 -12.88 -36.43 12.14
CA SER A 24 -13.77 -37.58 11.96
C SER A 24 -13.89 -37.93 10.48
N SER A 25 -13.80 -39.21 10.15
CA SER A 25 -13.94 -39.72 8.76
C SER A 25 -13.02 -39.05 7.73
N GLY A 26 -11.89 -38.49 8.17
CA GLY A 26 -10.95 -37.78 7.30
C GLY A 26 -11.25 -36.29 7.12
N ASP A 27 -12.19 -35.72 7.87
CA ASP A 27 -12.50 -34.29 7.85
C ASP A 27 -12.23 -33.67 9.23
N LEU A 28 -11.67 -32.46 9.24
CA LEU A 28 -11.53 -31.60 10.42
C LEU A 28 -12.64 -30.56 10.41
N VAL A 29 -13.39 -30.45 11.50
CA VAL A 29 -14.35 -29.36 11.74
C VAL A 29 -14.04 -28.75 13.10
N LEU A 30 -13.30 -27.64 13.12
CA LEU A 30 -12.78 -27.03 14.35
C LEU A 30 -13.52 -25.71 14.65
N PRO A 31 -14.35 -25.65 15.71
CA PRO A 31 -14.91 -24.38 16.20
C PRO A 31 -13.84 -23.40 16.68
N GLY A 32 -14.07 -22.10 16.52
CA GLY A 32 -13.10 -21.06 16.89
C GLY A 32 -12.74 -21.02 18.39
N ASP A 33 -13.65 -21.46 19.25
CA ASP A 33 -13.48 -21.52 20.70
C ASP A 33 -12.91 -22.86 21.20
N ALA A 34 -12.80 -23.87 20.33
CA ALA A 34 -12.42 -25.24 20.70
C ALA A 34 -11.03 -25.35 21.35
N LEU A 35 -10.13 -24.42 21.00
CA LEU A 35 -8.77 -24.35 21.54
C LEU A 35 -8.63 -23.33 22.69
N GLY A 36 -9.72 -22.66 23.09
CA GLY A 36 -9.74 -21.66 24.14
C GLY A 36 -8.85 -20.44 23.85
N SER A 37 -8.71 -20.07 22.58
CA SER A 37 -7.85 -18.98 22.10
C SER A 37 -8.70 -17.87 21.47
N ASP A 38 -8.82 -16.74 22.17
CA ASP A 38 -9.57 -15.58 21.69
C ASP A 38 -9.01 -15.05 20.34
N PRO A 39 -7.69 -15.05 20.09
CA PRO A 39 -7.14 -14.68 18.79
C PRO A 39 -7.53 -15.64 17.65
N ILE A 40 -7.61 -16.95 17.88
CA ILE A 40 -8.10 -17.89 16.86
C ILE A 40 -9.57 -17.63 16.56
N GLN A 41 -10.40 -17.50 17.61
CA GLN A 41 -11.82 -17.20 17.46
C GLN A 41 -12.05 -15.94 16.63
N ARG A 42 -11.33 -14.84 16.94
CA ARG A 42 -11.44 -13.60 16.17
C ARG A 42 -11.13 -13.76 14.68
N GLN A 43 -10.14 -14.60 14.33
CA GLN A 43 -9.85 -14.87 12.91
C GLN A 43 -10.95 -15.70 12.25
N PHE A 44 -11.55 -16.64 12.98
CA PHE A 44 -12.63 -17.47 12.45
C PHE A 44 -13.89 -16.64 12.21
N ASP A 45 -14.29 -15.83 13.19
CA ASP A 45 -15.42 -14.89 13.08
C ASP A 45 -15.22 -13.89 11.93
N ALA A 46 -13.97 -13.45 11.72
CA ALA A 46 -13.65 -12.49 10.68
C ALA A 46 -13.63 -13.10 9.28
N PHE A 47 -13.16 -14.33 9.08
CA PHE A 47 -12.82 -14.83 7.73
C PHE A 47 -13.48 -16.15 7.32
N LEU A 48 -14.22 -16.81 8.22
CA LEU A 48 -14.91 -18.08 7.95
C LEU A 48 -16.43 -17.87 8.06
N ASP A 49 -17.19 -18.45 7.13
CA ASP A 49 -18.62 -18.13 6.99
C ASP A 49 -19.50 -18.58 8.18
N ASP A 50 -19.03 -19.56 8.95
CA ASP A 50 -19.74 -20.14 10.09
C ASP A 50 -18.91 -20.15 11.39
N GLY A 51 -17.76 -19.46 11.42
CA GLY A 51 -16.90 -19.42 12.60
C GLY A 51 -16.20 -20.75 12.92
N GLU A 52 -16.19 -21.70 11.98
CA GLU A 52 -15.49 -22.98 12.11
C GLU A 52 -14.44 -23.12 11.01
N LEU A 53 -13.33 -23.81 11.28
CA LEU A 53 -12.38 -24.21 10.23
C LEU A 53 -12.74 -25.61 9.74
N ARG A 54 -13.10 -25.74 8.46
CA ARG A 54 -13.40 -27.02 7.82
C ARG A 54 -12.35 -27.40 6.79
N ILE A 55 -11.72 -28.56 7.01
CA ILE A 55 -10.73 -29.14 6.11
C ILE A 55 -11.14 -30.57 5.81
N ARG A 56 -11.36 -30.90 4.54
CA ARG A 56 -11.64 -32.25 4.05
C ARG A 56 -10.36 -33.01 3.71
N GLN A 57 -10.46 -34.34 3.65
CA GLN A 57 -9.36 -35.22 3.23
C GLN A 57 -8.06 -34.97 4.02
N VAL A 58 -8.22 -34.74 5.30
CA VAL A 58 -7.16 -34.45 6.25
C VAL A 58 -6.19 -35.63 6.35
N THR A 59 -4.91 -35.33 6.18
CA THR A 59 -3.84 -36.26 6.54
C THR A 59 -3.76 -36.42 8.06
N ALA A 60 -3.31 -37.58 8.55
CA ALA A 60 -3.04 -37.77 9.97
C ALA A 60 -2.19 -36.59 10.53
N PRO A 61 -2.59 -35.97 11.65
CA PRO A 61 -1.84 -34.84 12.21
C PRO A 61 -0.38 -35.19 12.47
N THR A 62 0.52 -34.31 12.07
CA THR A 62 1.94 -34.43 12.38
C THR A 62 2.23 -33.64 13.64
N VAL A 63 2.71 -34.32 14.68
CA VAL A 63 3.05 -33.70 15.96
C VAL A 63 4.57 -33.58 16.07
N SER A 64 5.05 -32.38 16.38
CA SER A 64 6.45 -32.09 16.68
C SER A 64 6.59 -31.56 18.11
N ALA A 65 7.80 -31.16 18.51
CA ALA A 65 8.02 -30.56 19.83
C ALA A 65 7.28 -29.22 20.00
N ASP A 66 7.09 -28.47 18.90
CA ASP A 66 6.67 -27.07 18.95
C ASP A 66 5.30 -26.80 18.30
N ASN A 67 4.81 -27.75 17.51
CA ASN A 67 3.56 -27.58 16.76
C ASN A 67 2.87 -28.89 16.40
N VAL A 68 1.59 -28.77 16.08
CA VAL A 68 0.75 -29.79 15.44
C VAL A 68 0.35 -29.27 14.07
N SER A 69 0.57 -30.04 13.01
CA SER A 69 0.24 -29.66 11.65
C SER A 69 -0.75 -30.62 11.00
N VAL A 70 -1.64 -30.05 10.20
CA VAL A 70 -2.70 -30.75 9.48
C VAL A 70 -2.71 -30.25 8.03
N THR A 71 -2.78 -31.15 7.06
CA THR A 71 -2.89 -30.82 5.64
C THR A 71 -4.17 -31.44 5.08
N GLY A 72 -4.83 -30.76 4.16
CA GLY A 72 -6.03 -31.26 3.50
C GLY A 72 -6.55 -30.29 2.44
N ILE A 73 -7.86 -30.30 2.23
CA ILE A 73 -8.58 -29.47 1.25
C ILE A 73 -9.56 -28.55 1.98
N ALA A 74 -9.57 -27.26 1.67
CA ALA A 74 -10.52 -26.28 2.20
C ALA A 74 -11.99 -26.66 1.90
N ASP A 75 -12.91 -26.41 2.86
CA ASP A 75 -14.35 -26.70 2.71
C ASP A 75 -15.30 -25.55 3.14
N ASN A 76 -14.77 -24.42 3.60
CA ASN A 76 -15.55 -23.22 3.97
C ASN A 76 -14.66 -21.96 4.05
N LEU A 77 -13.58 -21.95 3.26
CA LEU A 77 -12.66 -20.83 3.21
C LEU A 77 -13.00 -19.93 2.02
N ILE A 78 -12.46 -18.71 2.05
CA ILE A 78 -12.47 -17.74 0.94
C ILE A 78 -11.99 -18.36 -0.39
N VAL A 79 -11.23 -19.47 -0.31
CA VAL A 79 -10.85 -20.31 -1.46
C VAL A 79 -11.28 -21.75 -1.22
N ASP A 80 -12.51 -22.09 -1.62
CA ASP A 80 -13.01 -23.47 -1.54
C ASP A 80 -12.21 -24.42 -2.45
N GLY A 81 -12.00 -25.66 -1.99
CA GLY A 81 -11.26 -26.69 -2.72
C GLY A 81 -9.75 -26.47 -2.81
N ALA A 82 -9.20 -25.41 -2.21
CA ALA A 82 -7.76 -25.16 -2.16
C ALA A 82 -7.03 -26.18 -1.27
N GLN A 83 -5.77 -26.47 -1.60
CA GLN A 83 -4.91 -27.21 -0.70
C GLN A 83 -4.56 -26.31 0.49
N VAL A 84 -4.69 -26.85 1.71
CA VAL A 84 -4.42 -26.10 2.94
C VAL A 84 -3.43 -26.82 3.83
N HIS A 85 -2.64 -26.03 4.55
CA HIS A 85 -1.75 -26.47 5.62
C HIS A 85 -2.01 -25.62 6.86
N ALA A 86 -2.61 -26.23 7.88
CA ALA A 86 -2.87 -25.61 9.17
C ALA A 86 -1.80 -26.05 10.16
N ARG A 87 -1.07 -25.09 10.74
CA ARG A 87 -0.10 -25.31 11.80
C ARG A 87 -0.59 -24.65 13.08
N PHE A 88 -0.66 -25.42 14.14
CA PHE A 88 -1.05 -24.99 15.46
C PHE A 88 0.15 -25.07 16.40
N ASN A 89 0.50 -23.95 17.05
CA ASN A 89 1.60 -23.87 18.01
C ASN A 89 1.15 -23.12 19.27
N LEU A 90 2.06 -22.98 20.24
CA LEU A 90 1.81 -22.19 21.44
C LEU A 90 2.56 -20.86 21.36
N VAL A 91 1.88 -19.77 21.69
CA VAL A 91 2.47 -18.45 21.94
C VAL A 91 2.24 -18.14 23.41
N GLY A 92 3.27 -18.35 24.23
CA GLY A 92 3.10 -18.38 25.68
C GLY A 92 2.30 -19.63 26.11
N ASP A 93 1.16 -19.43 26.77
CA ASP A 93 0.25 -20.51 27.19
C ASP A 93 -1.03 -20.56 26.30
N GLU A 94 -1.07 -19.84 25.17
CA GLU A 94 -2.24 -19.73 24.29
C GLU A 94 -2.00 -20.41 22.93
N ALA A 95 -3.02 -21.07 22.40
CA ALA A 95 -2.94 -21.70 21.08
C ALA A 95 -2.92 -20.64 19.97
N ALA A 96 -2.08 -20.84 18.97
CA ALA A 96 -1.98 -20.01 17.79
C ALA A 96 -2.13 -20.86 16.52
N LEU A 97 -2.86 -20.35 15.54
CA LEU A 97 -3.00 -20.88 14.20
C LEU A 97 -2.19 -20.05 13.19
N LEU A 98 -1.49 -20.76 12.31
CA LEU A 98 -1.06 -20.30 10.99
C LEU A 98 -1.64 -21.24 9.92
N LEU A 99 -2.53 -20.71 9.09
CA LEU A 99 -3.17 -21.45 7.99
C LEU A 99 -2.65 -20.93 6.66
N SER A 100 -1.94 -21.77 5.91
CA SER A 100 -1.52 -21.48 4.53
C SER A 100 -2.49 -22.13 3.54
N ILE A 101 -2.94 -21.37 2.57
CA ILE A 101 -3.93 -21.75 1.56
C ILE A 101 -3.27 -21.56 0.20
N ALA A 102 -3.16 -22.63 -0.58
CA ALA A 102 -2.65 -22.64 -1.93
C ALA A 102 -3.81 -22.82 -2.92
N PRO A 103 -4.32 -21.72 -3.52
CA PRO A 103 -5.38 -21.81 -4.53
C PRO A 103 -4.96 -22.64 -5.75
N SER A 104 -5.96 -23.17 -6.45
CA SER A 104 -5.75 -23.87 -7.72
C SER A 104 -5.24 -22.92 -8.81
N ALA A 105 -4.67 -23.47 -9.89
CA ALA A 105 -4.09 -22.67 -10.97
C ALA A 105 -5.12 -21.82 -11.74
N ASP A 106 -6.41 -22.18 -11.69
CA ASP A 106 -7.51 -21.42 -12.28
C ASP A 106 -8.14 -20.40 -11.32
N TRP A 107 -7.62 -20.29 -10.09
CA TRP A 107 -8.09 -19.31 -9.13
C TRP A 107 -7.79 -17.88 -9.61
N THR A 108 -8.71 -16.97 -9.30
CA THR A 108 -8.52 -15.53 -9.48
C THR A 108 -9.00 -14.82 -8.22
N LEU A 109 -8.50 -13.61 -7.99
CA LEU A 109 -8.92 -12.83 -6.82
C LEU A 109 -10.44 -12.57 -6.81
N VAL A 110 -11.06 -12.41 -7.99
CA VAL A 110 -12.51 -12.21 -8.14
C VAL A 110 -13.32 -13.44 -7.73
N LYS A 111 -12.78 -14.67 -7.86
CA LYS A 111 -13.50 -15.86 -7.36
C LYS A 111 -13.69 -15.81 -5.84
N SER A 112 -12.72 -15.25 -5.13
CA SER A 112 -12.74 -15.06 -3.68
C SER A 112 -13.41 -13.76 -3.24
N PHE A 113 -13.36 -12.74 -4.09
CA PHE A 113 -13.94 -11.42 -3.85
C PHE A 113 -14.75 -10.95 -5.07
N PRO A 114 -15.95 -11.51 -5.28
CA PRO A 114 -16.76 -11.25 -6.47
C PRO A 114 -17.02 -9.77 -6.80
N PRO A 115 -17.21 -8.86 -5.82
CA PRO A 115 -17.41 -7.44 -6.10
C PRO A 115 -16.27 -6.77 -6.89
N LEU A 116 -15.05 -7.35 -6.89
CA LEU A 116 -13.93 -6.84 -7.69
C LEU A 116 -14.12 -7.05 -9.20
N GLY A 117 -15.12 -7.83 -9.62
CA GLY A 117 -15.32 -8.26 -11.00
C GLY A 117 -15.45 -7.11 -12.01
N ASP A 118 -15.98 -5.97 -11.57
CA ASP A 118 -16.17 -4.78 -12.41
C ASP A 118 -14.97 -3.80 -12.36
N THR A 119 -13.87 -4.19 -11.72
CA THR A 119 -12.64 -3.37 -11.65
C THR A 119 -11.51 -3.96 -12.47
N PHE A 120 -10.46 -3.18 -12.74
CA PHE A 120 -9.25 -3.67 -13.42
C PHE A 120 -8.55 -4.83 -12.68
N VAL A 121 -8.82 -5.02 -11.38
CA VAL A 121 -8.26 -6.10 -10.57
C VAL A 121 -8.68 -7.47 -11.11
N SER A 122 -9.85 -7.55 -11.75
CA SER A 122 -10.34 -8.76 -12.43
C SER A 122 -9.44 -9.23 -13.59
N GLU A 123 -8.68 -8.32 -14.17
CA GLU A 123 -7.79 -8.58 -15.31
C GLU A 123 -6.34 -8.86 -14.89
N LEU A 124 -6.02 -8.76 -13.59
CA LEU A 124 -4.66 -8.97 -13.10
C LEU A 124 -4.31 -10.47 -13.00
N PRO A 125 -3.30 -10.96 -13.76
CA PRO A 125 -2.96 -12.37 -13.77
C PRO A 125 -2.05 -12.74 -12.59
N MET A 126 -2.61 -12.83 -11.38
CA MET A 126 -1.86 -13.25 -10.18
C MET A 126 -1.36 -14.70 -10.33
N ARG A 127 -0.05 -14.89 -10.25
CA ARG A 127 0.61 -16.20 -10.34
C ARG A 127 1.09 -16.67 -8.98
N ASN A 128 1.03 -17.98 -8.75
CA ASN A 128 1.45 -18.63 -7.52
C ASN A 128 0.91 -17.94 -6.25
N PRO A 129 -0.39 -17.63 -6.19
CA PRO A 129 -0.96 -17.00 -5.01
C PRO A 129 -0.85 -17.95 -3.81
N THR A 130 -0.57 -17.39 -2.64
CA THR A 130 -0.67 -18.06 -1.34
C THR A 130 -1.40 -17.11 -0.40
N LEU A 131 -2.51 -17.56 0.17
CA LEU A 131 -3.16 -16.84 1.26
C LEU A 131 -2.69 -17.41 2.59
N THR A 132 -2.48 -16.54 3.57
CA THR A 132 -2.08 -16.94 4.91
C THR A 132 -2.98 -16.26 5.93
N LEU A 133 -3.65 -17.05 6.76
CA LEU A 133 -4.43 -16.58 7.90
C LEU A 133 -3.66 -16.89 9.19
N ALA A 134 -3.32 -15.85 9.96
CA ALA A 134 -2.60 -15.97 11.22
C ALA A 134 -3.41 -15.39 12.39
N SER A 135 -3.44 -16.12 13.50
CA SER A 135 -4.06 -15.64 14.75
C SER A 135 -3.14 -14.74 15.58
N HIS A 136 -1.83 -14.90 15.41
CA HIS A 136 -0.76 -14.22 16.12
C HIS A 136 0.30 -13.78 15.13
N LYS A 137 1.23 -12.93 15.59
CA LYS A 137 2.47 -12.74 14.86
C LYS A 137 3.27 -14.04 14.92
N LEU A 138 3.44 -14.70 13.78
CA LEU A 138 4.05 -16.02 13.65
C LEU A 138 5.08 -16.02 12.51
N THR A 139 5.97 -16.99 12.48
CA THR A 139 6.93 -17.15 11.39
C THR A 139 6.47 -18.25 10.44
N ASP A 140 6.40 -18.00 9.14
CA ASP A 140 5.99 -18.99 8.15
C ASP A 140 7.08 -20.03 7.83
N ALA A 141 6.81 -20.92 6.87
CA ALA A 141 7.77 -21.96 6.46
C ALA A 141 8.99 -21.40 5.71
N ALA A 142 8.91 -20.19 5.17
CA ALA A 142 10.03 -19.50 4.53
C ALA A 142 10.91 -18.74 5.53
N GLY A 143 10.46 -18.63 6.79
CA GLY A 143 11.16 -17.88 7.84
C GLY A 143 10.73 -16.42 7.92
N ASP A 144 9.66 -16.02 7.23
CA ASP A 144 9.15 -14.66 7.23
C ASP A 144 8.15 -14.45 8.38
N ASP A 145 8.20 -13.27 9.01
CA ASP A 145 7.18 -12.84 9.96
C ASP A 145 5.84 -12.60 9.23
N VAL A 146 4.77 -13.15 9.80
CA VAL A 146 3.38 -12.99 9.37
C VAL A 146 2.61 -12.36 10.51
N ASP A 147 2.05 -11.18 10.27
CA ASP A 147 1.20 -10.49 11.24
C ASP A 147 -0.20 -11.15 11.32
N PRO A 148 -0.91 -11.00 12.46
CA PRO A 148 -2.27 -11.51 12.59
C PRO A 148 -3.20 -10.96 11.51
N GLY A 149 -4.11 -11.79 11.01
CA GLY A 149 -5.04 -11.45 9.94
C GLY A 149 -4.87 -12.33 8.70
N LEU A 150 -5.62 -12.00 7.66
CA LEU A 150 -5.50 -12.62 6.35
C LEU A 150 -4.54 -11.82 5.48
N SER A 151 -3.62 -12.51 4.83
CA SER A 151 -2.65 -11.93 3.90
C SER A 151 -2.58 -12.72 2.61
N LEU A 152 -2.11 -12.06 1.55
CA LEU A 152 -1.84 -12.65 0.25
C LEU A 152 -0.36 -12.40 -0.11
N ALA A 153 0.28 -13.42 -0.66
CA ALA A 153 1.52 -13.30 -1.41
C ALA A 153 1.31 -13.85 -2.83
N ALA A 154 1.73 -13.13 -3.86
CA ALA A 154 1.61 -13.57 -5.25
C ALA A 154 2.69 -12.92 -6.13
N THR A 155 2.87 -13.46 -7.34
CA THR A 155 3.65 -12.79 -8.39
C THR A 155 2.68 -12.15 -9.38
N LEU A 156 2.80 -10.84 -9.62
CA LEU A 156 2.06 -10.10 -10.63
C LEU A 156 2.96 -9.88 -11.87
N PRO A 157 2.67 -10.51 -13.01
CA PRO A 157 3.22 -10.11 -14.30
C PRO A 157 2.77 -8.69 -14.66
N MET A 158 3.68 -7.85 -15.13
CA MET A 158 3.39 -6.46 -15.52
C MET A 158 2.79 -6.39 -16.94
N THR A 159 1.62 -7.04 -17.08
CA THR A 159 0.85 -7.18 -18.33
C THR A 159 -0.59 -6.68 -18.14
N GLY A 160 -1.36 -6.53 -19.23
CA GLY A 160 -2.75 -6.04 -19.14
C GLY A 160 -2.78 -4.62 -18.55
N PRO A 161 -3.69 -4.30 -17.61
CA PRO A 161 -3.74 -2.98 -16.96
C PRO A 161 -2.43 -2.58 -16.25
N ALA A 162 -1.66 -3.54 -15.73
CA ALA A 162 -0.38 -3.26 -15.08
C ALA A 162 0.73 -2.85 -16.07
N ALA A 163 0.57 -3.14 -17.37
CA ALA A 163 1.56 -2.80 -18.39
C ALA A 163 1.72 -1.27 -18.56
N ASP A 164 0.64 -0.52 -18.35
CA ASP A 164 0.62 0.95 -18.44
C ASP A 164 1.65 1.57 -17.50
N VAL A 165 1.83 0.99 -16.32
CA VAL A 165 2.68 1.50 -15.24
C VAL A 165 3.97 0.69 -15.04
N ALA A 166 4.24 -0.30 -15.87
CA ALA A 166 5.44 -1.15 -15.74
C ALA A 166 6.76 -0.35 -15.78
N TRP A 167 6.80 0.72 -16.56
CA TRP A 167 7.98 1.57 -16.67
C TRP A 167 8.28 2.35 -15.38
N LEU A 168 7.27 2.65 -14.56
CA LEU A 168 7.43 3.31 -13.26
C LEU A 168 8.06 2.40 -12.19
N VAL A 169 8.23 1.11 -12.50
CA VAL A 169 8.96 0.13 -11.69
C VAL A 169 10.14 -0.45 -12.47
N GLY A 170 10.73 0.35 -13.37
CA GLY A 170 11.93 0.01 -14.13
C GLY A 170 11.74 -1.14 -15.12
N ASP A 171 10.54 -1.21 -15.73
CA ASP A 171 10.14 -2.24 -16.71
C ASP A 171 10.35 -3.67 -16.18
N ALA A 172 10.15 -3.87 -14.87
CA ALA A 172 10.13 -5.19 -14.27
C ALA A 172 9.08 -6.06 -14.98
N GLY A 173 9.47 -7.22 -15.50
CA GLY A 173 8.51 -8.13 -16.16
C GLY A 173 7.46 -8.70 -15.19
N GLU A 174 7.80 -8.77 -13.90
CA GLU A 174 6.92 -9.21 -12.83
C GLU A 174 7.34 -8.62 -11.48
N LEU A 175 6.38 -8.52 -10.56
CA LEU A 175 6.57 -8.06 -9.18
C LEU A 175 6.05 -9.09 -8.19
N LYS A 176 6.77 -9.27 -7.08
CA LYS A 176 6.28 -10.08 -5.95
C LYS A 176 5.45 -9.19 -5.03
N LEU A 177 4.14 -9.36 -5.09
CA LEU A 177 3.20 -8.66 -4.24
C LEU A 177 3.02 -9.40 -2.92
N ARG A 178 2.94 -8.63 -1.83
CA ARG A 178 2.50 -9.10 -0.51
C ARG A 178 1.60 -8.07 0.13
N GLY A 179 0.62 -8.50 0.90
CA GLY A 179 -0.15 -7.57 1.70
C GLY A 179 -1.36 -8.20 2.36
N VAL A 180 -2.20 -7.34 2.91
CA VAL A 180 -3.27 -7.74 3.84
C VAL A 180 -4.65 -7.65 3.20
N ILE A 181 -5.56 -8.43 3.76
CA ILE A 181 -6.99 -8.43 3.45
C ILE A 181 -7.71 -8.13 4.77
N GLU A 182 -8.31 -6.96 4.87
CA GLU A 182 -8.97 -6.48 6.08
C GLU A 182 -10.49 -6.51 5.88
N ARG A 183 -11.21 -7.27 6.71
CA ARG A 183 -12.66 -7.10 6.83
C ARG A 183 -12.96 -5.94 7.78
N LYS A 184 -13.81 -5.02 7.34
CA LYS A 184 -14.31 -3.87 8.10
C LYS A 184 -15.82 -3.95 8.26
N ASP A 185 -16.36 -3.16 9.19
CA ASP A 185 -17.82 -3.04 9.36
C ASP A 185 -18.50 -2.52 8.10
N GLU A 186 -17.80 -1.72 7.30
CA GLU A 186 -18.30 -1.12 6.05
C GLU A 186 -17.92 -1.92 4.79
N GLY A 187 -17.06 -2.94 4.88
CA GLY A 187 -16.49 -3.51 3.66
C GLY A 187 -15.36 -4.52 3.79
N THR A 188 -14.67 -4.78 2.69
CA THR A 188 -13.37 -5.48 2.67
C THR A 188 -12.35 -4.61 1.94
N ASP A 189 -11.21 -4.40 2.57
CA ASP A 189 -10.08 -3.68 1.98
C ASP A 189 -8.95 -4.65 1.63
N LEU A 190 -8.37 -4.46 0.46
CA LEU A 190 -7.27 -5.23 -0.10
C LEU A 190 -6.12 -4.27 -0.38
N ALA A 191 -4.96 -4.57 0.18
CA ALA A 191 -3.77 -3.73 -0.03
C ALA A 191 -2.55 -4.61 -0.23
N PHE A 192 -2.10 -4.73 -1.49
CA PHE A 192 -0.94 -5.56 -1.86
C PHE A 192 0.17 -4.70 -2.41
N TYR A 193 1.39 -4.89 -1.91
CA TYR A 193 2.54 -4.05 -2.27
C TYR A 193 3.72 -4.88 -2.75
N ALA A 194 4.49 -4.29 -3.65
CA ALA A 194 5.82 -4.72 -4.05
C ALA A 194 6.79 -3.55 -3.97
N ARG A 195 8.06 -3.84 -3.69
CA ARG A 195 9.12 -2.83 -3.63
C ARG A 195 10.12 -3.06 -4.77
N TYR A 196 10.48 -1.97 -5.45
CA TYR A 196 11.51 -1.91 -6.46
C TYR A 196 12.58 -0.90 -6.04
N ASP A 197 13.77 -1.41 -5.70
CA ASP A 197 14.80 -0.59 -5.05
C ASP A 197 15.72 0.16 -6.02
N LYS A 198 15.70 -0.15 -7.32
CA LYS A 198 16.55 0.55 -8.28
C LYS A 198 15.93 1.90 -8.66
N PRO A 199 16.76 2.94 -8.91
CA PRO A 199 16.27 4.20 -9.45
C PRO A 199 15.52 4.00 -10.77
N VAL A 200 14.39 4.69 -10.91
CA VAL A 200 13.58 4.71 -12.13
C VAL A 200 13.53 6.13 -12.68
N PRO A 201 14.05 6.39 -13.90
CA PRO A 201 14.03 7.72 -14.49
C PRO A 201 12.60 8.20 -14.75
N LEU A 202 12.29 9.43 -14.32
CA LEU A 202 11.07 10.17 -14.63
C LEU A 202 11.46 11.58 -15.10
N GLY A 203 11.64 11.74 -16.41
CA GLY A 203 12.14 12.99 -16.98
C GLY A 203 13.55 13.29 -16.50
N PHE A 204 13.70 14.35 -15.71
CA PHE A 204 14.96 14.79 -15.11
C PHE A 204 15.08 14.38 -13.62
N PHE A 205 14.11 13.63 -13.10
CA PHE A 205 14.17 13.01 -11.77
C PHE A 205 14.52 11.53 -11.86
N ASP A 206 15.09 11.02 -10.77
CA ASP A 206 15.16 9.58 -10.49
C ASP A 206 14.19 9.25 -9.33
N LEU A 207 13.23 8.37 -9.58
CA LEU A 207 12.34 7.83 -8.57
C LEU A 207 13.09 6.74 -7.78
N ASN A 208 13.35 7.00 -6.51
CA ASN A 208 14.16 6.18 -5.63
C ASN A 208 13.32 5.31 -4.70
N GLY A 209 13.40 3.99 -4.88
CA GLY A 209 12.75 3.02 -4.00
C GLY A 209 11.24 3.00 -4.16
N VAL A 210 10.77 2.70 -5.37
CA VAL A 210 9.35 2.69 -5.72
C VAL A 210 8.65 1.53 -4.99
N THR A 211 7.66 1.87 -4.18
CA THR A 211 6.67 0.94 -3.65
C THR A 211 5.45 1.02 -4.53
N PHE A 212 5.14 -0.08 -5.20
CA PHE A 212 3.97 -0.25 -6.06
C PHE A 212 2.89 -1.01 -5.31
N GLY A 213 1.66 -0.50 -5.32
CA GLY A 213 0.50 -1.06 -4.64
C GLY A 213 -0.63 -1.40 -5.60
N VAL A 214 -1.36 -2.47 -5.30
CA VAL A 214 -2.71 -2.74 -5.82
C VAL A 214 -3.66 -2.60 -4.64
N LEU A 215 -4.48 -1.56 -4.66
CA LEU A 215 -5.43 -1.26 -3.59
C LEU A 215 -6.86 -1.45 -4.10
N ALA A 216 -7.71 -2.06 -3.29
CA ALA A 216 -9.15 -2.09 -3.55
C ALA A 216 -9.94 -1.99 -2.24
N ALA A 217 -11.02 -1.22 -2.26
CA ALA A 217 -11.97 -1.11 -1.16
C ALA A 217 -13.36 -1.51 -1.67
N ILE A 218 -14.00 -2.45 -0.97
CA ILE A 218 -15.29 -3.04 -1.33
C ILE A 218 -16.33 -2.63 -0.28
N ALA A 219 -17.25 -1.72 -0.61
CA ALA A 219 -18.30 -1.28 0.32
C ALA A 219 -19.45 -2.30 0.44
N LYS A 220 -20.07 -2.43 1.63
CA LYS A 220 -21.17 -3.37 1.90
C LYS A 220 -22.54 -2.96 1.34
N GLU A 221 -22.90 -1.68 1.45
CA GLU A 221 -24.30 -1.26 1.21
C GLU A 221 -24.68 -1.24 -0.29
N ASP A 222 -23.76 -0.79 -1.14
CA ASP A 222 -24.01 -0.65 -2.59
C ASP A 222 -23.07 -1.51 -3.47
N ASN A 223 -22.20 -2.32 -2.85
CA ASN A 223 -21.09 -3.00 -3.55
C ASN A 223 -20.24 -2.04 -4.38
N ALA A 224 -20.19 -0.75 -4.01
CA ALA A 224 -19.30 0.19 -4.65
C ALA A 224 -17.86 -0.26 -4.40
N VAL A 225 -17.13 -0.50 -5.49
CA VAL A 225 -15.73 -0.91 -5.44
C VAL A 225 -14.86 0.16 -6.07
N ALA A 226 -13.88 0.63 -5.32
CA ALA A 226 -12.81 1.46 -5.85
C ALA A 226 -11.54 0.62 -5.88
N ALA A 227 -10.86 0.59 -7.03
CA ALA A 227 -9.54 -0.02 -7.15
C ALA A 227 -8.58 0.97 -7.82
N VAL A 228 -7.33 1.00 -7.33
CA VAL A 228 -6.28 1.86 -7.86
C VAL A 228 -4.94 1.15 -7.83
N PHE A 229 -4.03 1.57 -8.73
CA PHE A 229 -2.61 1.35 -8.51
C PHE A 229 -2.07 2.47 -7.64
N ASP A 230 -1.33 2.14 -6.59
CA ASP A 230 -0.76 3.10 -5.66
C ASP A 230 0.77 3.15 -5.80
N PHE A 231 1.35 4.32 -5.62
CA PHE A 231 2.78 4.56 -5.73
C PHE A 231 3.25 5.34 -4.52
N ALA A 232 4.29 4.85 -3.86
CA ALA A 232 5.07 5.62 -2.90
C ALA A 232 6.56 5.54 -3.28
N THR A 233 7.21 6.69 -3.44
CA THR A 233 8.61 6.78 -3.86
C THR A 233 9.25 8.02 -3.24
N ALA A 234 10.46 8.36 -3.65
CA ALA A 234 11.07 9.63 -3.33
C ALA A 234 11.96 10.11 -4.48
N ILE A 235 12.20 11.41 -4.56
CA ILE A 235 13.24 12.00 -5.39
C ILE A 235 14.32 12.62 -4.49
N ASP A 236 15.54 12.67 -4.98
CA ASP A 236 16.62 13.39 -4.30
C ASP A 236 16.68 14.83 -4.84
N PHE A 237 16.66 15.79 -3.91
CA PHE A 237 16.79 17.21 -4.18
C PHE A 237 18.19 17.68 -3.78
N GLY A 238 18.94 18.18 -4.76
CA GLY A 238 20.36 18.54 -4.64
C GLY A 238 20.64 20.01 -4.29
N GLY A 239 19.79 20.67 -3.48
CA GLY A 239 20.05 22.03 -2.98
C GLY A 239 21.28 22.11 -2.05
N ARG A 240 21.47 23.24 -1.34
CA ARG A 240 22.60 23.38 -0.38
C ARG A 240 22.60 22.29 0.69
N THR A 241 21.41 21.83 1.06
CA THR A 241 21.21 20.66 1.90
C THR A 241 20.53 19.58 1.07
N PRO A 242 21.20 18.44 0.80
CA PRO A 242 20.56 17.32 0.14
C PRO A 242 19.32 16.88 0.91
N LEU A 243 18.18 16.79 0.23
CA LEU A 243 16.91 16.39 0.82
C LEU A 243 16.30 15.26 0.01
N ARG A 244 15.72 14.28 0.70
CA ARG A 244 14.89 13.27 0.07
C ARG A 244 13.43 13.67 0.18
N VAL A 245 12.78 13.93 -0.96
CA VAL A 245 11.39 14.37 -1.03
C VAL A 245 10.48 13.16 -1.27
N PRO A 246 9.67 12.73 -0.29
CA PRO A 246 8.78 11.60 -0.45
C PRO A 246 7.59 11.98 -1.35
N LEU A 247 7.30 11.13 -2.33
CA LEU A 247 6.19 11.30 -3.26
C LEU A 247 5.18 10.16 -3.09
N ARG A 248 3.89 10.47 -3.19
CA ARG A 248 2.80 9.49 -3.23
C ARG A 248 1.80 9.81 -4.31
N GLY A 249 1.19 8.80 -4.90
CA GLY A 249 0.18 9.01 -5.92
C GLY A 249 -0.59 7.76 -6.25
N SER A 250 -1.81 7.94 -6.75
CA SER A 250 -2.65 6.85 -7.21
C SER A 250 -2.94 7.01 -8.70
N TYR A 251 -2.84 5.92 -9.44
CA TYR A 251 -3.21 5.83 -10.85
C TYR A 251 -4.58 5.15 -10.96
N PHE A 252 -5.54 5.92 -11.46
CA PHE A 252 -6.87 5.44 -11.79
C PHE A 252 -6.88 5.00 -13.26
N VAL A 253 -6.93 3.68 -13.50
CA VAL A 253 -6.80 3.08 -14.85
C VAL A 253 -7.79 3.69 -15.86
N GLU A 254 -9.02 3.95 -15.45
CA GLU A 254 -10.05 4.54 -16.33
C GLU A 254 -9.79 6.00 -16.67
N ALA A 255 -9.33 6.79 -15.69
CA ALA A 255 -9.03 8.21 -15.87
C ALA A 255 -7.69 8.45 -16.57
N LYS A 256 -6.82 7.43 -16.63
CA LYS A 256 -5.46 7.49 -17.19
C LYS A 256 -4.61 8.63 -16.61
N GLN A 257 -4.84 8.95 -15.35
CA GLN A 257 -4.19 10.06 -14.67
C GLN A 257 -3.39 9.54 -13.48
N LEU A 258 -2.11 9.92 -13.41
CA LEU A 258 -1.25 9.72 -12.25
C LEU A 258 -0.65 11.05 -11.86
N GLN A 259 -0.83 11.42 -10.60
CA GLN A 259 -0.16 12.54 -9.96
C GLN A 259 0.64 12.02 -8.79
N LEU A 260 1.93 12.35 -8.75
CA LEU A 260 2.81 12.07 -7.62
C LEU A 260 2.97 13.37 -6.82
N GLU A 261 2.59 13.35 -5.56
CA GLU A 261 2.54 14.51 -4.70
C GLU A 261 3.44 14.34 -3.48
N ALA A 262 4.11 15.43 -3.10
CA ALA A 262 4.81 15.56 -1.83
C ALA A 262 4.14 16.66 -1.03
N ASP A 263 3.50 16.28 0.07
CA ASP A 263 3.08 17.20 1.12
C ASP A 263 4.27 17.46 2.06
N LEU A 264 4.81 18.67 1.98
CA LEU A 264 5.98 19.10 2.75
C LEU A 264 5.53 19.95 3.92
N ASN A 265 4.79 19.32 4.84
CA ASN A 265 4.39 19.89 6.14
C ASN A 265 5.59 20.39 6.97
N GLN A 266 6.81 19.89 6.69
CA GLN A 266 8.05 20.47 7.17
C GLN A 266 8.65 21.35 6.07
N ALA A 267 8.25 22.61 6.10
CA ALA A 267 8.78 23.72 5.32
C ALA A 267 10.26 23.56 4.94
N LEU A 268 10.58 23.29 3.67
CA LEU A 268 11.96 23.40 3.18
C LEU A 268 12.24 24.88 2.90
N ALA A 269 12.93 25.53 3.83
CA ALA A 269 13.39 26.91 3.64
C ALA A 269 14.69 26.92 2.82
N ALA A 270 14.64 27.54 1.64
CA ALA A 270 15.80 27.74 0.77
C ALA A 270 15.65 29.02 -0.05
N GLY A 271 16.73 29.44 -0.71
CA GLY A 271 16.64 30.49 -1.73
C GLY A 271 15.87 30.01 -2.95
N LEU A 272 15.19 30.92 -3.66
CA LEU A 272 14.35 30.57 -4.81
C LEU A 272 15.12 29.77 -5.87
N TYR A 273 16.35 30.19 -6.17
CA TYR A 273 17.24 29.54 -7.15
C TYR A 273 17.57 28.07 -6.81
N GLU A 274 17.47 27.67 -5.54
CA GLU A 274 17.71 26.27 -5.16
C GLU A 274 16.59 25.36 -5.68
N PHE A 275 15.38 25.89 -5.85
CA PHE A 275 14.23 25.17 -6.38
C PHE A 275 14.23 25.04 -7.90
N ASP A 276 15.11 25.72 -8.63
CA ASP A 276 15.27 25.57 -10.09
C ASP A 276 15.57 24.10 -10.45
N ALA A 277 16.27 23.36 -9.59
CA ALA A 277 16.54 21.94 -9.79
C ALA A 277 15.27 21.06 -9.81
N LEU A 278 14.18 21.50 -9.18
CA LEU A 278 12.87 20.82 -9.24
C LEU A 278 12.13 21.11 -10.55
N VAL A 279 12.58 22.06 -11.35
CA VAL A 279 11.98 22.43 -12.66
C VAL A 279 13.02 22.34 -13.78
N ASP A 280 13.83 21.28 -13.77
CA ASP A 280 14.82 21.00 -14.81
C ASP A 280 15.79 22.16 -15.08
N GLY A 281 16.15 22.90 -14.02
CA GLY A 281 17.02 24.07 -14.06
C GLY A 281 16.39 25.32 -14.66
N ALA A 282 15.07 25.36 -14.89
CA ALA A 282 14.40 26.58 -15.33
C ALA A 282 14.48 27.66 -14.23
N ASP A 283 14.89 28.87 -14.62
CA ASP A 283 15.02 30.01 -13.70
C ASP A 283 13.64 30.47 -13.24
N LEU A 284 13.26 30.09 -12.01
CA LEU A 284 11.99 30.48 -11.41
C LEU A 284 11.85 31.99 -11.26
N GLY A 285 12.96 32.72 -11.09
CA GLY A 285 12.96 34.18 -10.97
C GLY A 285 12.57 34.88 -12.27
N SER A 286 12.85 34.27 -13.43
CA SER A 286 12.60 34.88 -14.75
C SER A 286 11.13 35.16 -15.08
N VAL A 287 10.20 34.50 -14.38
CA VAL A 287 8.74 34.67 -14.57
C VAL A 287 8.10 35.52 -13.49
N LEU A 288 8.89 36.06 -12.56
CA LEU A 288 8.42 36.96 -11.51
C LEU A 288 8.59 38.44 -11.92
N PRO A 289 7.80 39.36 -11.35
CA PRO A 289 8.04 40.78 -11.52
C PRO A 289 9.41 41.19 -10.95
N ASP A 290 10.18 42.02 -11.66
CA ASP A 290 11.50 42.51 -11.22
C ASP A 290 11.47 43.24 -9.86
N THR A 291 10.31 43.77 -9.46
CA THR A 291 10.11 44.45 -8.17
C THR A 291 9.94 43.50 -7.00
N LEU A 292 9.78 42.20 -7.24
CA LEU A 292 9.52 41.20 -6.22
C LEU A 292 10.84 40.53 -5.78
N ALA A 293 11.37 40.97 -4.64
CA ALA A 293 12.57 40.39 -4.03
C ALA A 293 12.25 39.11 -3.23
N VAL A 294 12.13 37.96 -3.91
CA VAL A 294 11.87 36.65 -3.29
C VAL A 294 13.16 35.90 -2.88
N ALA A 295 14.31 36.39 -3.33
CA ALA A 295 15.50 35.56 -3.56
C ALA A 295 15.99 34.73 -2.36
N ASP A 296 15.77 35.19 -1.13
CA ASP A 296 16.56 34.71 0.00
C ASP A 296 15.85 33.75 0.95
N GLN A 297 14.50 33.76 1.06
CA GLN A 297 13.79 32.90 2.03
C GLN A 297 12.36 32.54 1.58
N VAL A 298 12.25 31.51 0.75
CA VAL A 298 10.98 30.85 0.46
C VAL A 298 10.92 29.46 1.06
N THR A 299 9.70 29.04 1.35
CA THR A 299 9.38 27.73 1.87
C THR A 299 8.62 26.94 0.83
N LEU A 300 9.13 25.77 0.42
CA LEU A 300 8.37 24.82 -0.38
C LEU A 300 7.32 24.12 0.49
N SER A 301 6.04 24.26 0.14
CA SER A 301 4.93 23.63 0.84
C SER A 301 4.38 22.41 0.10
N TRP A 302 4.44 22.41 -1.23
CA TRP A 302 3.86 21.34 -2.04
C TRP A 302 4.64 21.17 -3.35
N LEU A 303 4.80 19.92 -3.78
CA LEU A 303 5.34 19.53 -5.08
C LEU A 303 4.42 18.49 -5.70
N VAL A 304 4.06 18.68 -6.97
CA VAL A 304 3.29 17.72 -7.76
C VAL A 304 3.99 17.43 -9.07
N LEU A 305 4.11 16.15 -9.40
CA LEU A 305 4.54 15.66 -10.69
C LEU A 305 3.34 15.04 -11.41
N ASP A 306 2.93 15.66 -12.51
CA ASP A 306 1.87 15.11 -13.38
C ASP A 306 2.51 14.17 -14.39
N VAL A 307 2.13 12.89 -14.36
CA VAL A 307 2.73 11.84 -15.19
C VAL A 307 1.75 11.43 -16.29
N ASP A 308 2.19 11.52 -17.54
CA ASP A 308 1.49 10.92 -18.67
C ASP A 308 1.91 9.47 -18.78
N VAL A 309 1.05 8.58 -18.25
CA VAL A 309 1.31 7.14 -18.22
C VAL A 309 1.32 6.54 -19.63
N ALA A 310 0.50 7.06 -20.55
CA ALA A 310 0.40 6.54 -21.92
C ALA A 310 1.62 6.93 -22.76
N ALA A 311 2.07 8.18 -22.65
CA ALA A 311 3.28 8.65 -23.31
C ALA A 311 4.57 8.29 -22.55
N LYS A 312 4.45 7.67 -21.37
CA LYS A 312 5.54 7.25 -20.48
C LYS A 312 6.51 8.39 -20.15
N ARG A 313 5.97 9.54 -19.78
CA ARG A 313 6.77 10.76 -19.57
C ARG A 313 6.22 11.67 -18.49
N LEU A 314 7.07 12.56 -17.99
CA LEU A 314 6.66 13.63 -17.10
C LEU A 314 5.98 14.73 -17.92
N ASN A 315 4.71 15.02 -17.62
CA ASN A 315 3.93 16.02 -18.35
C ASN A 315 4.13 17.43 -17.78
N SER A 316 4.07 17.58 -16.45
CA SER A 316 4.30 18.86 -15.80
C SER A 316 4.82 18.70 -14.38
N VAL A 317 5.47 19.76 -13.89
CA VAL A 317 5.88 19.91 -12.50
C VAL A 317 5.21 21.15 -11.93
N ARG A 318 4.61 21.03 -10.75
CA ARG A 318 3.99 22.13 -10.03
C ARG A 318 4.60 22.23 -8.64
N LEU A 319 4.92 23.44 -8.22
CA LEU A 319 5.45 23.73 -6.89
C LEU A 319 4.71 24.91 -6.28
N ALA A 320 4.42 24.83 -4.99
CA ALA A 320 3.90 25.94 -4.20
C ALA A 320 4.95 26.37 -3.19
N LEU A 321 5.30 27.65 -3.23
CA LEU A 321 6.23 28.30 -2.32
C LEU A 321 5.51 29.39 -1.51
N SER A 322 5.87 29.56 -0.26
CA SER A 322 5.47 30.70 0.56
C SER A 322 6.67 31.60 0.83
N SER A 323 6.52 32.92 0.64
CA SER A 323 7.53 33.89 1.06
C SER A 323 7.30 34.28 2.52
N THR A 324 8.41 34.43 3.24
CA THR A 324 8.40 34.98 4.60
C THR A 324 8.48 36.51 4.62
N GLN A 325 8.78 37.13 3.47
CA GLN A 325 8.92 38.57 3.33
C GLN A 325 7.75 39.18 2.53
N PRO A 326 7.25 40.37 2.94
CA PRO A 326 6.24 41.10 2.18
C PRO A 326 6.83 41.63 0.87
N TRP A 327 5.97 41.80 -0.13
CA TRP A 327 6.32 42.45 -1.39
C TRP A 327 5.85 43.91 -1.37
N THR A 328 6.78 44.83 -1.17
CA THR A 328 6.48 46.27 -1.25
C THR A 328 6.22 46.67 -2.69
N LEU A 329 5.00 47.12 -2.98
CA LEU A 329 4.60 47.66 -4.28
C LEU A 329 4.84 49.17 -4.35
N ILE A 330 4.54 49.87 -3.25
CA ILE A 330 4.77 51.30 -3.07
C ILE A 330 5.25 51.50 -1.63
N ASP A 331 6.44 52.07 -1.47
CA ASP A 331 7.02 52.37 -0.15
C ASP A 331 6.02 53.12 0.74
N ASP A 332 5.85 52.62 1.97
CA ASP A 332 4.96 53.17 3.00
C ASP A 332 3.48 53.38 2.57
N VAL A 333 3.00 52.68 1.53
CA VAL A 333 1.61 52.83 1.04
C VAL A 333 0.96 51.48 0.75
N LEU A 334 1.68 50.59 0.07
CA LEU A 334 1.10 49.36 -0.48
C LEU A 334 2.10 48.22 -0.45
N ALA A 335 1.74 47.14 0.25
CA ALA A 335 2.49 45.91 0.26
C ALA A 335 1.57 44.69 0.11
N VAL A 336 2.10 43.63 -0.49
CA VAL A 336 1.47 42.31 -0.45
C VAL A 336 2.09 41.53 0.70
N GLU A 337 1.27 41.27 1.71
CA GLU A 337 1.58 40.43 2.86
C GLU A 337 1.26 38.96 2.56
N ALA A 338 1.96 38.04 3.25
CA ALA A 338 1.72 36.59 3.17
C ALA A 338 1.67 36.06 1.72
N LEU A 339 2.75 36.28 0.97
CA LEU A 339 2.85 35.92 -0.44
C LEU A 339 2.96 34.41 -0.64
N SER A 340 2.09 33.87 -1.48
CA SER A 340 2.14 32.50 -2.01
C SER A 340 2.43 32.54 -3.51
N LEU A 341 3.39 31.73 -3.93
CA LEU A 341 3.84 31.59 -5.30
C LEU A 341 3.57 30.16 -5.76
N ALA A 342 2.88 29.98 -6.87
CA ALA A 342 2.68 28.67 -7.48
C ALA A 342 3.35 28.68 -8.86
N PHE A 343 4.38 27.87 -9.05
CA PHE A 343 5.03 27.72 -10.35
C PHE A 343 4.59 26.43 -11.02
N ARG A 344 4.57 26.46 -12.34
CA ARG A 344 4.25 25.32 -13.18
C ARG A 344 5.20 25.29 -14.37
N LEU A 345 5.89 24.17 -14.53
CA LEU A 345 6.66 23.84 -15.73
C LEU A 345 5.89 22.79 -16.53
N ASP A 346 5.41 23.15 -17.72
CA ASP A 346 4.78 22.23 -18.67
C ASP A 346 5.80 21.69 -19.68
N ASP A 347 5.60 20.43 -20.09
CA ASP A 347 6.42 19.70 -21.07
C ASP A 347 7.94 19.81 -20.80
N PRO A 348 8.42 19.40 -19.61
CA PRO A 348 9.82 19.57 -19.21
C PRO A 348 10.82 18.90 -20.17
N GLN A 349 10.37 17.85 -20.86
CA GLN A 349 11.17 17.09 -21.81
C GLN A 349 11.06 17.60 -23.26
N GLY A 350 10.28 18.66 -23.51
CA GLY A 350 10.04 19.23 -24.84
C GLY A 350 10.26 20.75 -24.88
N ALA A 351 9.21 21.52 -25.19
CA ALA A 351 9.34 22.96 -25.44
C ALA A 351 9.57 23.80 -24.17
N ARG A 352 9.24 23.26 -22.99
CA ARG A 352 9.33 23.89 -21.67
C ARG A 352 8.61 25.24 -21.58
N GLU A 353 7.45 25.24 -20.93
CA GLU A 353 6.72 26.46 -20.62
C GLU A 353 6.66 26.66 -19.10
N LEU A 354 7.39 27.67 -18.60
CA LEU A 354 7.37 28.04 -17.19
C LEU A 354 6.37 29.18 -16.97
N SER A 355 5.50 29.01 -15.98
CA SER A 355 4.54 30.03 -15.55
C SER A 355 4.50 30.14 -14.03
N ALA A 356 4.06 31.30 -13.53
CA ALA A 356 3.89 31.56 -12.12
C ALA A 356 2.54 32.23 -11.84
N THR A 357 1.90 31.84 -10.75
CA THR A 357 0.75 32.53 -10.16
C THR A 357 1.15 33.07 -8.80
N LEU A 358 0.80 34.33 -8.56
CA LEU A 358 1.09 35.04 -7.32
C LEU A 358 -0.23 35.32 -6.59
N MET A 359 -0.29 34.96 -5.31
CA MET A 359 -1.42 35.22 -4.43
C MET A 359 -0.91 35.83 -3.13
N GLY A 360 -1.70 36.71 -2.52
CA GLY A 360 -1.34 37.31 -1.24
C GLY A 360 -2.42 38.24 -0.71
N VAL A 361 -2.22 38.75 0.49
CA VAL A 361 -3.12 39.69 1.15
C VAL A 361 -2.58 41.10 0.94
N VAL A 362 -3.40 42.02 0.46
CA VAL A 362 -2.97 43.41 0.24
C VAL A 362 -3.12 44.20 1.52
N GLY A 363 -2.00 44.70 2.04
CA GLY A 363 -1.95 45.68 3.12
C GLY A 363 -1.92 47.10 2.56
N ILE A 364 -2.77 47.98 3.12
CA ILE A 364 -2.80 49.42 2.83
C ILE A 364 -2.53 50.13 4.15
N GLY A 365 -1.47 50.93 4.23
CA GLY A 365 -0.97 51.53 5.47
C GLY A 365 -0.49 52.95 5.28
#